data_AF-H3SNS8-F1
#
_entry.id   AF-H3SNS8-F1
#
_cell.length_a   1.000
_cell.length_b   1.000
_cell.length_c   1.000
_cell.angle_alpha   90.00
_cell.angle_beta   90.00
_cell.angle_gamma   90.00
#
_symmetry.space_group_name_H-M   'P 1'
#
loop_
_entity.id
_entity.type
_entity.pdbx_description
1 polymer ?
#
loop_
_entity_poly.entity_id
_entity_poly.type
_entity_poly.pdbx_seq_one_letter_code
_entity_poly.pdbx_strand_id
1 'polypeptide(L)'
;MRYFFCFVIMMSIIITGCTSEEKLPSSSGDWRISSVTLNGYLYRITEEMVMDIDHKIGTIEKYSDEESFLRSIEDTFSNTYPVGTNLYSIKGIPVMEAIAAEVKNNTYHKLICEGKVYGNGSGELK
;
A
#
# COMPACT_ATOMS: atom_id res chain seq x y z
N MET A 1 -37.39 20.52 -47.79
CA MET A 1 -37.10 19.08 -47.63
C MET A 1 -35.60 18.79 -47.54
N ARG A 2 -34.86 19.51 -46.67
CA ARG A 2 -33.41 19.29 -46.46
C ARG A 2 -32.99 19.48 -45.00
N TYR A 3 -33.94 19.35 -44.08
CA TYR A 3 -33.69 19.40 -42.64
C TYR A 3 -34.26 18.17 -41.92
N PHE A 4 -35.10 17.38 -42.59
CA PHE A 4 -35.67 16.15 -42.00
C PHE A 4 -34.64 15.01 -41.93
N PHE A 5 -33.62 15.02 -42.78
CA PHE A 5 -32.58 13.97 -42.79
C PHE A 5 -31.46 14.20 -41.76
N CYS A 6 -31.33 15.41 -41.21
CA CYS A 6 -30.29 15.71 -40.22
C CYS A 6 -30.72 15.34 -38.78
N PHE A 7 -32.01 15.18 -38.51
CA PHE A 7 -32.51 14.96 -37.16
C PHE A 7 -32.38 13.49 -36.69
N VAL A 8 -32.23 12.54 -37.62
CA VAL A 8 -32.23 11.10 -37.30
C VAL A 8 -30.81 10.55 -37.03
N ILE A 9 -29.77 11.26 -37.45
CA ILE A 9 -28.37 10.81 -37.28
C ILE A 9 -27.80 11.24 -35.91
N MET A 10 -28.42 12.21 -35.24
CA MET A 10 -28.03 12.66 -33.90
C MET A 10 -28.79 11.89 -32.78
N MET A 11 -29.17 10.63 -33.02
CA MET A 11 -29.88 9.82 -32.03
C MET A 11 -29.37 8.36 -31.98
N SER A 12 -28.07 8.14 -32.23
CA SER A 12 -27.47 6.79 -32.21
C SER A 12 -26.12 6.70 -31.50
N ILE A 13 -25.76 7.68 -30.68
CA ILE A 13 -24.57 7.57 -29.79
C ILE A 13 -25.07 7.51 -28.35
N ILE A 14 -25.84 6.48 -28.04
CA ILE A 14 -25.94 5.97 -26.66
C ILE A 14 -25.20 4.65 -26.69
N ILE A 15 -23.87 4.76 -26.78
CA ILE A 15 -22.99 3.63 -26.56
C ILE A 15 -23.20 3.28 -25.09
N THR A 16 -23.77 2.10 -24.85
CA THR A 16 -23.81 1.44 -23.56
C THR A 16 -22.39 1.36 -23.01
N GLY A 17 -22.01 2.36 -22.23
CA GLY A 17 -20.88 2.26 -21.32
C GLY A 17 -21.34 1.37 -20.18
N CYS A 18 -21.02 0.08 -20.25
CA CYS A 18 -20.83 -0.68 -19.02
C CYS A 18 -19.67 -0.01 -18.30
N THR A 19 -19.96 0.90 -17.38
CA THR A 19 -18.98 1.21 -16.34
C THR A 19 -18.93 -0.07 -15.51
N SER A 20 -17.83 -0.82 -15.62
CA SER A 20 -17.42 -1.66 -14.52
C SER A 20 -17.36 -0.73 -13.32
N GLU A 21 -18.30 -0.90 -12.38
CA GLU A 21 -18.14 -0.36 -11.04
C GLU A 21 -16.93 -1.07 -10.44
N GLU A 22 -15.76 -0.55 -10.74
CA GLU A 22 -14.60 -0.76 -9.91
C GLU A 22 -15.02 -0.19 -8.57
N LYS A 23 -15.34 -1.08 -7.62
CA LYS A 23 -15.51 -0.72 -6.22
C LYS A 23 -14.22 -0.03 -5.81
N LEU A 24 -14.18 1.30 -5.91
CA LEU A 24 -13.21 2.07 -5.18
C LEU A 24 -13.45 1.73 -3.70
N PRO A 25 -12.42 1.31 -2.96
CA PRO A 25 -12.56 1.11 -1.54
C PRO A 25 -13.07 2.42 -0.94
N SER A 26 -14.20 2.31 -0.25
CA SER A 26 -14.86 3.39 0.46
C SER A 26 -13.93 3.94 1.53
N SER A 27 -13.09 4.91 1.16
CA SER A 27 -12.30 5.69 2.10
C SER A 27 -13.21 6.73 2.73
N SER A 28 -13.83 6.36 3.85
CA SER A 28 -14.32 7.34 4.81
C SER A 28 -13.10 8.05 5.42
N GLY A 29 -12.58 9.06 4.74
CA GLY A 29 -11.74 10.12 5.30
C GLY A 29 -10.64 9.73 6.28
N ASP A 30 -9.76 8.79 5.92
CA ASP A 30 -8.49 8.61 6.64
C ASP A 30 -7.33 8.88 5.68
N TRP A 31 -6.67 10.02 5.88
CA TRP A 31 -5.47 10.44 5.15
C TRP A 31 -4.22 9.71 5.65
N ARG A 32 -4.37 8.74 6.57
CA ARG A 32 -3.29 7.92 7.11
C ARG A 32 -2.86 6.86 6.09
N ILE A 33 -1.61 6.98 5.65
CA ILE A 33 -0.96 5.97 4.80
C ILE A 33 -0.49 4.80 5.68
N SER A 34 -1.12 3.64 5.55
CA SER A 34 -0.70 2.39 6.20
C SER A 34 0.67 1.94 5.70
N SER A 35 1.65 1.83 6.60
CA SER A 35 3.05 1.60 6.23
C SER A 35 3.89 0.94 7.32
N VAL A 36 5.01 0.39 6.89
CA VAL A 36 6.07 -0.19 7.71
C VAL A 36 7.40 0.46 7.34
N THR A 37 8.18 0.85 8.34
CA THR A 37 9.58 1.24 8.15
C THR A 37 10.49 0.09 8.55
N LEU A 38 11.42 -0.29 7.69
CA LEU A 38 12.43 -1.32 7.95
C LEU A 38 13.78 -0.85 7.43
N ASN A 39 14.80 -0.81 8.29
CA ASN A 39 16.18 -0.41 7.94
C ASN A 39 16.25 0.93 7.18
N GLY A 40 15.42 1.90 7.59
CA GLY A 40 15.31 3.21 6.95
C GLY A 40 14.62 3.24 5.58
N TYR A 41 13.91 2.19 5.19
CA TYR A 41 13.04 2.19 4.01
C TYR A 41 11.57 2.17 4.42
N LEU A 42 10.74 2.93 3.70
CA LEU A 42 9.30 2.94 3.88
C LEU A 42 8.65 1.94 2.92
N TYR A 43 7.74 1.15 3.46
CA TYR A 43 6.96 0.17 2.72
C TYR A 43 5.47 0.46 2.91
N ARG A 44 4.75 0.66 1.81
CA ARG A 44 3.29 0.85 1.83
C ARG A 44 2.59 -0.49 1.81
N ILE A 45 1.60 -0.65 2.68
CA ILE A 45 0.79 -1.86 2.78
C ILE A 45 -0.18 -1.93 1.60
N THR A 46 -0.33 -3.11 1.01
CA THR A 46 -1.29 -3.38 -0.06
C THR A 46 -2.27 -4.46 0.37
N GLU A 47 -3.43 -4.53 -0.28
CA GLU A 47 -4.39 -5.63 -0.09
C GLU A 47 -3.96 -6.92 -0.84
N GLU A 48 -2.85 -6.87 -1.60
CA GLU A 48 -2.32 -8.02 -2.33
C GLU A 48 -1.74 -9.05 -1.35
N MET A 49 -2.17 -10.31 -1.50
CA MET A 49 -1.63 -11.43 -0.74
C MET A 49 -0.49 -12.09 -1.51
N VAL A 50 0.55 -12.52 -0.81
CA VAL A 50 1.69 -13.25 -1.39
C VAL A 50 1.94 -14.56 -0.64
N MET A 51 2.30 -15.60 -1.38
CA MET A 51 2.60 -16.94 -0.83
C MET A 51 4.05 -17.37 -1.05
N ASP A 52 4.74 -16.79 -2.04
CA ASP A 52 6.12 -17.12 -2.39
C ASP A 52 7.12 -16.45 -1.45
N ILE A 53 7.12 -16.89 -0.20
CA ILE A 53 8.02 -16.40 0.84
C ILE A 53 9.39 -17.07 0.72
N ASP A 54 10.45 -16.28 0.92
CA ASP A 54 11.81 -16.79 0.98
C ASP A 54 12.30 -16.92 2.43
N HIS A 55 12.79 -15.84 3.05
CA HIS A 55 13.31 -15.89 4.42
C HIS A 55 12.86 -14.68 5.26
N LYS A 56 12.90 -14.83 6.59
CA LYS A 56 12.58 -13.75 7.52
C LYS A 56 13.67 -12.67 7.45
N ILE A 57 13.27 -11.41 7.30
CA ILE A 57 14.17 -10.25 7.19
C ILE A 57 14.04 -9.28 8.37
N GLY A 58 12.99 -9.39 9.18
CA GLY A 58 12.76 -8.50 10.30
C GLY A 58 11.54 -8.87 11.13
N THR A 59 11.30 -8.09 12.18
CA THR A 59 10.11 -8.18 13.01
C THR A 59 9.71 -6.76 13.39
N ILE A 60 8.41 -6.45 13.46
CA ILE A 60 7.97 -5.16 13.97
C ILE A 60 8.40 -5.01 15.43
N GLU A 61 9.16 -3.96 15.72
CA GLU A 61 9.70 -3.63 17.05
C GLU A 61 8.87 -2.54 17.71
N LYS A 62 8.33 -1.60 16.92
CA LYS A 62 7.52 -0.49 17.41
C LYS A 62 6.22 -0.37 16.63
N TYR A 63 5.14 -0.14 17.37
CA TYR A 63 3.82 0.12 16.82
C TYR A 63 3.28 1.44 17.37
N SER A 64 2.75 2.28 16.49
CA SER A 64 1.89 3.40 16.88
C SER A 64 1.05 3.84 15.70
N ASP A 65 -0.22 4.06 15.94
CA ASP A 65 -1.15 4.70 15.03
C ASP A 65 -1.38 6.17 15.44
N GLU A 66 -0.48 6.78 16.21
CA GLU A 66 -0.52 8.22 16.47
C GLU A 66 0.31 8.97 15.42
N GLU A 67 -0.24 10.05 14.86
CA GLU A 67 0.49 10.88 13.88
C GLU A 67 1.74 11.50 14.50
N SER A 68 1.66 11.90 15.78
CA SER A 68 2.75 12.53 16.54
C SER A 68 3.83 11.57 17.02
N PHE A 69 3.73 10.27 16.72
CA PHE A 69 4.72 9.31 17.17
C PHE A 69 6.07 9.51 16.47
N LEU A 70 7.11 9.74 17.27
CA LEU A 70 8.47 9.88 16.77
C LEU A 70 9.03 8.51 16.35
N ARG A 71 9.30 8.36 15.06
CA ARG A 71 9.87 7.15 14.47
C ARG A 71 11.38 7.29 14.38
N SER A 72 12.14 6.34 14.96
CA SER A 72 13.55 6.23 14.62
C SER A 72 13.70 5.58 13.25
N ILE A 73 14.72 5.99 12.51
CA ILE A 73 15.11 5.34 11.26
C ILE A 73 15.71 3.94 11.47
N GLU A 74 16.20 3.68 12.68
CA GLU A 74 16.86 2.41 13.05
C GLU A 74 15.85 1.34 13.48
N ASP A 75 14.68 1.75 13.99
CA ASP A 75 13.67 0.82 14.48
C ASP A 75 12.82 0.26 13.32
N THR A 76 12.42 -1.01 13.45
CA THR A 76 11.35 -1.55 12.60
C THR A 76 9.99 -1.09 13.13
N PHE A 77 9.42 -0.08 12.48
CA PHE A 77 8.17 0.57 12.90
C PHE A 77 6.98 0.20 12.01
N SER A 78 5.79 0.16 12.58
CA SER A 78 4.54 -0.04 11.85
C SER A 78 3.41 0.79 12.45
N ASN A 79 2.55 1.35 11.61
CA ASN A 79 1.31 1.99 12.07
C ASN A 79 0.06 1.12 11.90
N THR A 80 0.23 -0.14 11.49
CA THR A 80 -0.87 -1.05 11.15
C THR A 80 -0.69 -2.42 11.83
N TYR A 81 0.47 -3.05 11.64
CA TYR A 81 0.81 -4.32 12.28
C TYR A 81 1.36 -4.14 13.70
N PRO A 82 0.95 -4.99 14.65
CA PRO A 82 1.44 -4.95 16.02
C PRO A 82 2.91 -5.36 16.15
N VAL A 83 3.51 -5.03 17.29
CA VAL A 83 4.84 -5.52 17.68
C VAL A 83 4.87 -7.05 17.66
N GLY A 84 5.95 -7.61 17.11
CA GLY A 84 6.11 -9.06 16.95
C GLY A 84 5.67 -9.61 15.59
N THR A 85 5.01 -8.81 14.73
CA THR A 85 4.70 -9.23 13.36
C THR A 85 5.98 -9.48 12.58
N ASN A 86 6.11 -10.67 11.99
CA ASN A 86 7.28 -11.05 11.21
C ASN A 86 7.22 -10.45 9.80
N LEU A 87 8.39 -10.00 9.31
CA LEU A 87 8.59 -9.52 7.95
C LEU A 87 9.49 -10.48 7.18
N TYR A 88 9.19 -10.70 5.91
CA TYR A 88 9.86 -11.65 5.05
C TYR A 88 10.23 -11.05 3.69
N SER A 89 11.29 -11.57 3.09
CA SER A 89 11.56 -11.39 1.67
C SER A 89 10.62 -12.24 0.81
N ILE A 90 10.32 -11.76 -0.39
CA ILE A 90 9.52 -12.49 -1.38
C ILE A 90 10.48 -13.11 -2.40
N LYS A 91 10.28 -14.38 -2.74
CA LYS A 91 11.16 -15.10 -3.66
C LYS A 91 11.20 -14.40 -5.02
N GLY A 92 12.41 -14.10 -5.49
CA GLY A 92 12.64 -13.47 -6.78
C GLY A 92 12.34 -11.97 -6.84
N ILE A 93 11.94 -11.35 -5.73
CA ILE A 93 11.70 -9.90 -5.65
C ILE A 93 12.75 -9.27 -4.70
N PRO A 94 13.49 -8.24 -5.16
CA PRO A 94 14.40 -7.52 -4.28
C PRO A 94 13.66 -6.88 -3.09
N VAL A 95 14.29 -6.90 -1.91
CA VAL A 95 13.73 -6.27 -0.70
C VAL A 95 13.48 -4.77 -0.91
N MET A 96 14.25 -4.09 -1.76
CA MET A 96 14.05 -2.68 -2.11
C MET A 96 12.88 -2.43 -3.07
N GLU A 97 12.19 -3.47 -3.53
CA GLU A 97 10.99 -3.38 -4.36
C GLU A 97 9.74 -3.80 -3.58
N ALA A 98 9.77 -4.96 -2.93
CA ALA A 98 8.68 -5.42 -2.09
C ALA A 98 9.11 -6.40 -1.00
N ILE A 99 8.33 -6.44 0.07
CA ILE A 99 8.45 -7.38 1.18
C ILE A 99 7.08 -7.96 1.56
N ALA A 100 7.08 -8.93 2.45
CA ALA A 100 5.88 -9.58 2.96
C ALA A 100 5.75 -9.37 4.49
N ALA A 101 4.54 -9.05 4.98
CA ALA A 101 4.23 -9.03 6.41
C ALA A 101 3.26 -10.18 6.75
N GLU A 102 3.58 -10.92 7.80
CA GLU A 102 2.75 -12.03 8.27
C GLU A 102 1.45 -11.53 8.92
N VAL A 103 0.33 -12.07 8.46
CA VAL A 103 -0.99 -11.72 8.98
C VAL A 103 -1.46 -12.81 9.93
N LYS A 104 -1.77 -13.99 9.40
CA LYS A 104 -2.20 -15.21 10.13
C LYS A 104 -1.98 -16.45 9.27
N ASN A 105 -1.81 -17.62 9.88
CA ASN A 105 -1.88 -18.92 9.19
C ASN A 105 -1.00 -19.02 7.91
N ASN A 106 0.25 -18.55 7.95
CA ASN A 106 1.14 -18.49 6.77
C ASN A 106 0.54 -17.72 5.59
N THR A 107 -0.24 -16.68 5.87
CA THR A 107 -0.72 -15.73 4.87
C THR A 107 -0.04 -14.39 5.08
N TYR A 108 0.36 -13.76 3.98
CA TYR A 108 1.21 -12.58 4.00
C TYR A 108 0.63 -11.49 3.11
N HIS A 109 0.59 -10.26 3.63
CA HIS A 109 0.35 -9.08 2.80
C HIS A 109 1.65 -8.68 2.13
N LYS A 110 1.56 -8.27 0.86
CA LYS A 110 2.66 -7.64 0.15
C LYS A 110 2.74 -6.16 0.50
N LEU A 111 3.95 -5.69 0.74
CA LEU A 111 4.24 -4.28 0.95
C LEU A 111 5.22 -3.81 -0.13
N ILE A 112 4.92 -2.67 -0.73
CA ILE A 112 5.73 -2.09 -1.81
C ILE A 112 6.66 -1.04 -1.22
N CYS A 113 7.95 -1.08 -1.59
CA CYS A 113 8.91 -0.09 -1.16
C CYS A 113 8.61 1.26 -1.83
N GLU A 114 8.43 2.30 -1.04
CA GLU A 114 8.25 3.69 -1.50
C GLU A 114 9.58 4.47 -1.50
N GLY A 115 10.64 3.87 -0.93
CA GLY A 115 12.01 4.40 -0.97
C GLY A 115 12.63 4.63 0.40
N LYS A 116 13.82 5.24 0.38
CA LYS A 116 14.59 5.52 1.59
C LYS A 116 14.03 6.74 2.31
N VAL A 117 13.88 6.58 3.61
CA VAL A 117 13.45 7.62 4.52
C VAL A 117 14.70 8.29 5.09
N TYR A 118 14.71 9.62 5.18
CA TYR A 118 15.83 10.37 5.74
C TYR A 118 15.38 11.04 7.03
N GLY A 119 15.98 10.65 8.16
CA GLY A 119 15.90 11.43 9.39
C GLY A 119 16.84 12.61 9.28
N ASN A 120 16.36 13.83 9.57
CA ASN A 120 17.30 14.85 10.02
C ASN A 120 17.87 14.34 11.37
N GLY A 121 19.15 14.57 11.66
CA GLY A 121 19.90 13.94 12.77
C GLY A 121 19.35 14.13 14.20
N SER A 122 18.11 14.59 14.37
CA SER A 122 17.29 14.62 15.58
C SER A 122 16.34 13.42 15.75
N GLY A 123 16.24 12.51 14.76
CA GLY A 123 15.22 11.46 14.76
C GLY A 123 13.84 11.94 14.27
N GLU A 124 13.81 13.03 13.52
CA GLU A 124 12.59 13.58 12.92
C GLU A 124 12.49 13.20 11.45
N LEU A 125 11.36 12.60 11.08
CA LEU A 125 10.86 12.48 9.72
C LEU A 125 9.80 13.57 9.54
N LYS A 126 10.02 14.49 8.59
CA LYS A 126 9.11 15.61 8.33
C LYS A 126 8.16 15.28 7.18
#